data_AF-A0A950TII1-F1
#
_entry.id   AF-A0A950TII1-F1
#
_cell.length_a   1.000
_cell.length_b   1.000
_cell.length_c   1.000
_cell.angle_alpha   90.00
_cell.angle_beta   90.00
_cell.angle_gamma   90.00
#
_symmetry.space_group_name_H-M   'P 1'
#
loop_
_entity.id
_entity.type
_entity.pdbx_description
1 polymer ?
#
loop_
_entity_poly.entity_id
_entity_poly.type
_entity_poly.pdbx_seq_one_letter_code
_entity_poly.pdbx_strand_id
1 'polypeptide(L)' 'MADGAKTSDPCVMVIFGATGDLMKRKLLPALYNLAKDDFLPHRFAI' A
#
# COMPACT_ATOMS: atom_id res chain seq x y z
N MET A 1 -20.62 -14.55 9.56
CA MET A 1 -20.05 -14.87 8.24
C MET A 1 -20.40 -13.70 7.33
N ALA A 2 -19.56 -12.73 7.00
CA ALA A 2 -18.11 -12.57 7.14
C ALA A 2 -17.78 -11.11 7.51
N ASP A 3 -16.94 -10.89 8.53
CA ASP A 3 -16.19 -9.64 8.64
C ASP A 3 -14.97 -9.81 7.71
N GLY A 4 -15.22 -9.69 6.40
CA GLY A 4 -14.17 -9.61 5.40
C GLY A 4 -13.29 -8.40 5.71
N ALA A 5 -11.97 -8.57 5.63
CA ALA A 5 -10.98 -7.55 5.95
C ALA A 5 -11.47 -6.14 5.61
N LYS A 6 -11.68 -5.30 6.64
CA LYS A 6 -12.20 -3.94 6.49
C LYS A 6 -11.33 -3.19 5.48
N THR A 7 -11.82 -3.08 4.25
CA THR A 7 -11.17 -2.29 3.21
C THR A 7 -11.14 -0.85 3.73
N SER A 8 -9.94 -0.29 3.88
CA SER A 8 -9.81 1.08 4.40
C SER A 8 -10.53 2.06 3.49
N ASP A 9 -11.12 3.10 4.08
CA ASP A 9 -11.76 4.16 3.31
C ASP A 9 -10.78 4.78 2.31
N PRO A 10 -11.27 5.27 1.14
CA PRO A 10 -10.41 5.87 0.13
C PRO A 10 -9.54 6.99 0.73
N CYS A 11 -8.21 6.82 0.66
CA CYS A 11 -7.23 7.75 1.21
C CYS A 11 -6.09 7.96 0.21
N VAL A 12 -5.53 9.18 0.19
CA VAL A 12 -4.39 9.54 -0.65
C VAL A 12 -3.14 9.59 0.23
N MET A 13 -2.13 8.81 -0.14
CA MET A 13 -0.81 8.81 0.51
C MET A 13 0.20 9.53 -0.39
N VAL A 14 0.83 10.59 0.11
CA VAL A 14 1.85 11.35 -0.63
C VAL A 14 3.23 11.02 -0.08
N ILE A 15 4.11 10.50 -0.94
CA ILE A 15 5.49 10.17 -0.58
C ILE A 15 6.46 11.16 -1.25
N PHE A 16 7.05 12.05 -0.46
CA PHE A 16 8.14 12.92 -0.92
C PHE A 16 9.46 12.14 -0.97
N GLY A 17 10.25 12.39 -2.02
CA GLY A 17 11.50 11.65 -2.22
C GLY A 17 11.29 10.22 -2.69
N ALA A 18 10.28 9.99 -3.54
CA ALA A 18 9.96 8.69 -4.16
C ALA A 18 11.18 7.97 -4.79
N THR A 19 12.21 8.72 -5.19
CA THR A 19 13.44 8.21 -5.82
C THR A 19 14.54 7.81 -4.84
N GLY A 20 14.38 8.14 -3.55
CA GLY A 20 15.38 7.91 -2.50
C GLY A 20 15.58 6.44 -2.13
N ASP A 21 16.65 6.17 -1.39
CA ASP A 21 17.04 4.81 -0.99
C ASP A 21 15.97 4.12 -0.12
N LEU A 22 15.33 4.87 0.78
CA LEU A 22 14.26 4.37 1.65
C LEU A 22 13.07 3.82 0.84
N MET A 23 12.73 4.48 -0.27
CA MET A 23 11.64 4.05 -1.12
C MET A 23 11.92 2.70 -1.75
N LYS A 24 13.14 2.51 -2.28
CA LYS A 24 13.54 1.28 -2.94
C LYS A 24 13.73 0.12 -1.97
N ARG A 25 14.31 0.38 -0.80
CA ARG A 25 14.70 -0.68 0.16
C ARG A 25 13.62 -1.06 1.15
N LYS A 26 12.65 -0.18 1.44
CA LYS A 26 11.67 -0.39 2.51
C LYS A 26 10.23 -0.14 2.07
N LEU A 27 9.91 1.05 1.59
CA LEU A 27 8.52 1.43 1.34
C LEU A 27 7.91 0.66 0.17
N LEU A 28 8.59 0.58 -0.97
CA LEU A 28 8.09 -0.16 -2.13
C LEU A 28 7.93 -1.68 -1.84
N PRO A 29 8.91 -2.37 -1.21
CA PRO A 29 8.71 -3.75 -0.76
C PRO A 29 7.55 -3.93 0.22
N ALA A 30 7.37 -3.01 1.18
CA ALA A 30 6.27 -3.09 2.15
C ALA A 30 4.91 -2.91 1.47
N LEU A 31 4.77 -1.93 0.59
CA LEU A 31 3.55 -1.68 -0.19
C LEU A 31 3.24 -2.85 -1.12
N TYR A 32 4.26 -3.43 -1.74
CA TYR A 32 4.11 -4.64 -2.54
C TYR A 32 3.59 -5.82 -1.72
N ASN A 33 4.12 -6.05 -0.51
CA ASN A 33 3.63 -7.11 0.37
C ASN A 33 2.17 -6.87 0.79
N LEU A 34 1.80 -5.62 1.12
CA LEU A 34 0.41 -5.27 1.44
C LEU A 34 -0.53 -5.48 0.25
N ALA A 35 -0.08 -5.19 -0.98
CA ALA A 35 -0.86 -5.48 -2.19
C ALA A 35 -0.99 -7.00 -2.42
N LYS A 36 0.09 -7.75 -2.21
CA LYS A 36 0.13 -9.21 -2.38
C LYS A 36 -0.78 -9.94 -1.39
N ASP A 37 -0.88 -9.43 -0.17
CA ASP A 37 -1.65 -10.03 0.92
C ASP A 37 -3.09 -9.46 0.99
N ASP A 38 -3.58 -8.81 -0.08
CA ASP A 38 -4.94 -8.24 -0.21
C ASP A 38 -5.32 -7.22 0.89
N PHE A 39 -4.31 -6.56 1.49
CA PHE A 39 -4.52 -5.49 2.46
C PHE A 39 -4.67 -4.10 1.84
N LEU A 40 -4.41 -3.97 0.53
CA LEU A 40 -4.66 -2.74 -0.23
C LEU A 40 -5.91 -2.86 -1.10
N PRO A 41 -6.63 -1.76 -1.34
CA PRO A 41 -7.74 -1.76 -2.28
C PRO A 41 -7.29 -2.24 -3.67
N HIS A 42 -8.17 -2.97 -4.37
CA HIS A 42 -7.88 -3.51 -5.71
C HIS A 42 -7.49 -2.43 -6.74
N ARG A 43 -7.86 -1.17 -6.50
CA ARG A 43 -7.50 0.00 -7.31
C ARG A 43 -6.49 0.90 -6.60
N PHE A 44 -5.45 0.31 -6.02
CA PHE A 44 -4.33 1.05 -5.44
C PHE A 44 -3.38 1.54 -6.54
N ALA A 45 -2.98 2.81 -6.45
CA ALA A 45 -2.02 3.44 -7.35
C ALA A 45 -1.04 4.29 -6.53
N ILE A 46 0.22 4.38 -6.98
CA ILE A 46 1.32 5.14 -6.36
C ILE A 46 1.84 6.16 -7.36
#